data_AF-A0A016WE70-F1
#
_entry.id   AF-A0A016WE70-F1
#
_cell.length_a   1.000
_cell.length_b   1.000
_cell.length_c   1.000
_cell.angle_alpha   90.00
_cell.angle_beta   90.00
_cell.angle_gamma   90.00
#
_symmetry.space_group_name_H-M   'P 1'
#
loop_
_entity.id
_entity.type
_entity.pdbx_description
1 polymer ?
#
loop_
_entity_poly.entity_id
_entity_poly.type
_entity_poly.pdbx_seq_one_letter_code
_entity_poly.pdbx_strand_id
1 'polypeptide(L)'
;MTLVKECLSCNISKWSGAYFSQIIRLAMGQRLAPVLAICFMSKIEEPVLSRRPLMYCRYIDDCCIVTSTQSEMDERFRILNQQSQYISLTKEKLCESWLPYVNTQLMLAHDTLHVKWYRKESSKSSPYTRAPPTQRP
;
A
#
# COMPACT_ATOMS: atom_id res chain seq x y z
N MET A 1 -8.79 19.50 19.51
CA MET A 1 -9.14 18.28 18.75
C MET A 1 -10.55 18.33 18.11
N THR A 2 -11.16 19.50 17.92
CA THR A 2 -12.54 19.59 17.37
C THR A 2 -12.57 19.46 15.85
N LEU A 3 -11.65 20.13 15.13
CA LEU A 3 -11.64 20.14 13.66
C LEU A 3 -11.39 18.75 13.06
N VAL A 4 -10.46 17.97 13.61
CA VAL A 4 -10.17 16.61 13.13
C VAL A 4 -11.40 15.71 13.29
N LYS A 5 -12.12 15.84 14.41
CA LYS A 5 -13.36 15.08 14.65
C LYS A 5 -14.44 15.42 13.62
N GLU A 6 -14.61 16.70 13.29
CA GLU A 6 -15.55 17.12 12.24
C GLU A 6 -15.11 16.66 10.84
N CYS A 7 -13.82 16.71 10.52
CA CYS A 7 -13.33 16.16 9.25
C CYS A 7 -13.59 14.65 9.14
N LEU A 8 -13.53 13.92 10.25
CA LEU A 8 -13.77 12.48 10.28
C LEU A 8 -15.26 12.12 10.32
N SER A 9 -16.13 12.99 10.86
CA SER A 9 -17.58 12.80 10.80
C SER A 9 -18.10 12.98 9.37
N CYS A 10 -17.47 13.82 8.56
CA CYS A 10 -17.77 14.02 7.14
C CYS A 10 -17.16 12.94 6.23
N ASN A 11 -17.60 11.69 6.39
CA ASN A 11 -17.06 10.53 5.67
C ASN A 11 -17.89 10.13 4.42
N ILE A 12 -18.17 11.11 3.57
CA ILE A 12 -19.10 10.97 2.44
C ILE A 12 -18.33 10.86 1.12
N SER A 13 -18.78 9.96 0.25
CA SER A 13 -18.28 9.80 -1.11
C SER A 13 -19.44 9.85 -2.11
N LYS A 14 -19.19 10.40 -3.31
CA LYS A 14 -20.17 10.45 -4.40
C LYS A 14 -19.82 9.42 -5.46
N TRP A 15 -20.75 8.53 -5.78
CA TRP A 15 -20.58 7.52 -6.82
C TRP A 15 -21.86 7.37 -7.64
N SER A 16 -21.73 7.38 -8.97
CA SER A 16 -22.87 7.30 -9.91
C SER A 16 -24.01 8.30 -9.61
N GLY A 17 -23.68 9.50 -9.11
CA GLY A 17 -24.65 10.53 -8.77
C GLY A 17 -25.25 10.45 -7.36
N ALA A 18 -25.06 9.33 -6.64
CA ALA A 18 -25.56 9.14 -5.28
C ALA A 18 -24.47 9.37 -4.22
N TYR A 19 -24.89 9.72 -3.00
CA TYR A 19 -24.01 9.94 -1.85
C TYR A 19 -24.02 8.73 -0.91
N PHE A 20 -22.85 8.31 -0.47
CA PHE A 20 -22.65 7.17 0.43
C PHE A 20 -21.74 7.58 1.59
N SER A 21 -22.08 7.18 2.80
CA SER A 21 -21.22 7.36 3.98
C SER A 21 -20.44 6.08 4.27
N GLN A 22 -19.13 6.19 4.48
CA GLN A 22 -18.31 5.05 4.88
C GLN A 22 -18.32 4.86 6.40
N ILE A 23 -18.49 3.61 6.85
CA ILE A 23 -18.72 3.28 8.27
C ILE A 23 -17.42 2.92 9.00
N ILE A 24 -16.51 2.17 8.37
CA ILE A 24 -15.36 1.52 9.04
C ILE A 24 -14.01 2.08 8.57
N ARG A 25 -13.98 2.80 7.44
CA ARG A 25 -12.76 3.30 6.78
C ARG A 25 -12.96 4.74 6.35
N LEU A 26 -11.88 5.40 5.92
CA LEU A 26 -11.91 6.78 5.46
C LEU A 26 -12.24 6.86 3.97
N ALA A 27 -13.10 7.81 3.62
CA ALA A 27 -13.53 8.05 2.25
C ALA A 27 -12.35 8.53 1.41
N MET A 28 -12.18 7.87 0.26
CA MET A 28 -11.17 8.24 -0.71
C MET A 28 -11.43 9.69 -1.18
N GLY A 29 -10.40 10.53 -1.13
CA GLY A 29 -10.51 11.96 -1.42
C GLY A 29 -10.60 12.87 -0.19
N GLN A 30 -10.79 12.32 1.03
CA GLN A 30 -10.59 13.09 2.24
C GLN A 30 -9.12 13.50 2.40
N ARG A 31 -8.86 14.78 2.67
CA ARG A 31 -7.49 15.32 2.79
C ARG A 31 -6.69 14.73 3.95
N LEU A 32 -7.37 14.30 5.02
CA LEU A 32 -6.73 13.67 6.16
C LEU A 32 -6.52 12.16 5.98
N ALA A 33 -7.19 11.53 5.01
CA ALA A 33 -7.13 10.08 4.85
C ALA A 33 -5.71 9.55 4.62
N PRO A 34 -4.85 10.15 3.76
CA PRO A 34 -3.49 9.66 3.57
C PRO A 34 -2.64 9.71 4.85
N VAL A 35 -2.73 10.81 5.61
CA VAL A 35 -1.95 10.98 6.85
C VAL A 35 -2.41 9.98 7.91
N LEU A 36 -3.73 9.80 8.06
CA LEU A 36 -4.28 8.84 9.00
C LEU A 36 -3.99 7.39 8.59
N ALA A 37 -3.99 7.08 7.29
CA ALA A 37 -3.55 5.79 6.78
C ALA A 37 -2.08 5.53 7.12
N ILE A 38 -1.20 6.52 6.96
CA ILE A 38 0.20 6.41 7.37
C ILE A 38 0.31 6.13 8.87
N CYS A 39 -0.39 6.89 9.72
CA CYS A 39 -0.37 6.68 11.18
C CYS A 39 -0.92 5.31 11.58
N PHE A 40 -2.00 4.85 10.92
CA PHE A 40 -2.57 3.54 11.16
C PHE A 40 -1.59 2.43 10.76
N MET A 41 -1.04 2.50 9.55
CA MET A 41 -0.04 1.53 9.08
C MET A 41 1.22 1.52 9.94
N SER A 42 1.64 2.66 10.48
CA SER A 42 2.76 2.74 11.44
C SER A 42 2.52 1.96 12.74
N LYS A 43 1.28 1.85 13.20
CA LYS A 43 0.95 0.97 14.33
C LYS A 43 0.94 -0.51 13.94
N ILE A 44 0.46 -0.81 12.74
CA ILE A 44 0.40 -2.20 12.22
C ILE A 44 1.81 -2.76 11.97
N GLU A 45 2.75 -1.94 11.50
CA GLU A 45 4.11 -2.36 11.13
C GLU A 45 5.08 -2.48 12.32
N GLU A 46 4.80 -1.84 13.46
CA GLU A 46 5.68 -1.76 14.63
C GLU A 46 6.20 -3.14 15.11
N PRO A 47 5.37 -4.20 15.23
CA PRO A 47 5.85 -5.52 15.65
C PRO A 47 6.77 -6.18 14.62
N VAL A 48 6.65 -5.85 13.34
CA VAL A 48 7.54 -6.35 12.29
C VAL A 48 8.86 -5.59 12.26
N LEU A 49 8.82 -4.27 12.43
CA LEU A 49 10.01 -3.43 12.48
C LEU A 49 10.89 -3.74 13.69
N SER A 50 10.30 -4.04 14.84
CA SER A 50 11.05 -4.47 16.03
C SER A 50 11.88 -5.75 15.81
N ARG A 51 11.44 -6.61 14.87
CA ARG A 51 12.14 -7.84 14.45
C ARG A 51 13.19 -7.61 13.35
N ARG A 52 13.54 -6.35 13.07
CA ARG A 52 14.67 -5.92 12.20
C ARG A 52 14.77 -6.71 10.88
N PRO A 53 13.82 -6.53 9.94
CA PRO A 53 13.96 -7.12 8.60
C PRO A 53 15.22 -6.58 7.92
N LEU A 54 15.73 -7.33 6.93
CA LEU A 54 16.91 -6.91 6.14
C LEU A 54 16.65 -5.60 5.40
N MET A 55 15.43 -5.45 4.90
CA MET A 55 14.95 -4.22 4.28
C MET A 55 13.46 -4.06 4.57
N TYR A 56 13.06 -2.81 4.76
CA TYR A 56 11.66 -2.42 4.84
C TYR A 56 11.45 -1.11 4.08
N CYS A 57 10.52 -1.08 3.14
CA CYS A 57 10.03 0.17 2.56
C CYS A 57 8.50 0.16 2.44
N ARG A 58 7.90 1.34 2.53
CA ARG A 58 6.44 1.49 2.49
C ARG A 58 6.04 2.72 1.69
N TYR A 59 4.95 2.58 0.96
CA TYR A 59 4.22 3.64 0.29
C TYR A 59 2.75 3.57 0.71
N ILE A 60 2.36 4.43 1.67
CA ILE A 60 1.04 4.42 2.31
C ILE A 60 0.68 3.03 2.86
N ASP A 61 -0.05 2.20 2.12
CA ASP A 61 -0.50 0.85 2.44
C ASP A 61 0.31 -0.27 1.77
N ASP A 62 1.08 0.03 0.71
CA ASP A 62 1.95 -0.93 0.04
C ASP A 62 3.31 -1.02 0.75
N CYS A 63 3.63 -2.20 1.30
CA CYS A 63 4.93 -2.47 1.92
C CYS A 63 5.74 -3.53 1.16
N CYS A 64 7.05 -3.35 1.16
CA CYS A 64 8.01 -4.35 0.70
C CYS A 64 8.96 -4.66 1.85
N ILE A 65 9.10 -5.96 2.12
CA ILE A 65 9.87 -6.50 3.23
C ILE A 65 10.85 -7.51 2.65
N VAL A 66 12.11 -7.43 3.04
CA VAL A 66 13.12 -8.43 2.70
C VAL A 66 13.58 -9.12 3.97
N THR A 67 13.65 -10.44 3.92
CA THR A 67 13.98 -11.32 5.05
C THR A 67 14.99 -12.35 4.60
N SER A 68 15.77 -12.90 5.54
CA SER A 68 16.80 -13.89 5.21
C SER A 68 16.20 -15.23 4.80
N THR A 69 15.03 -15.57 5.35
CA THR A 69 14.36 -16.84 5.07
C THR A 69 12.87 -16.65 4.78
N GLN A 70 12.29 -17.61 4.05
CA GLN A 70 10.85 -17.66 3.79
C GLN A 70 10.03 -17.85 5.08
N SER A 71 10.53 -18.66 6.02
CA SER A 71 9.86 -18.88 7.31
C SER A 71 9.72 -17.58 8.11
N GLU A 72 10.77 -16.76 8.14
CA GLU A 72 10.68 -15.44 8.76
C GLU A 72 9.70 -14.51 8.05
N MET A 73 9.63 -14.55 6.71
CA MET A 73 8.66 -13.78 5.94
C MET A 73 7.23 -14.21 6.27
N ASP A 74 6.97 -15.51 6.32
CA ASP A 74 5.64 -16.05 6.62
C ASP A 74 5.19 -15.69 8.04
N GLU A 75 6.11 -15.74 8.98
CA GLU A 75 5.86 -15.30 10.35
C GLU A 75 5.58 -13.78 10.44
N ARG A 76 6.36 -12.94 9.76
CA ARG A 76 6.10 -11.49 9.70
C ARG A 76 4.75 -11.21 9.03
N PHE A 77 4.42 -11.92 7.96
CA PHE A 77 3.12 -11.80 7.29
C PHE A 77 1.94 -12.21 8.18
N ARG A 78 2.11 -13.26 8.98
CA ARG A 78 1.12 -13.68 9.99
C ARG A 78 0.89 -12.59 11.03
N ILE A 79 1.97 -12.00 11.55
CA ILE A 79 1.89 -10.94 12.56
C ILE A 79 1.15 -9.71 12.04
N LEU A 80 1.48 -9.26 10.82
CA LEU A 80 0.82 -8.09 10.21
C LEU A 80 -0.71 -8.29 10.14
N ASN A 81 -1.14 -9.47 9.70
CA ASN A 81 -2.56 -9.81 9.58
C ASN A 81 -3.27 -10.05 10.92
N GLN A 82 -2.52 -10.22 12.01
CA GLN A 82 -3.08 -10.34 13.36
C GLN A 82 -3.29 -8.99 14.04
N GLN A 83 -2.71 -7.90 13.53
CA GLN A 83 -2.76 -6.60 14.21
C GLN A 83 -4.14 -5.94 14.18
N SER A 84 -4.99 -6.30 13.22
CA SER A 84 -6.31 -5.69 13.10
C SER A 84 -7.29 -6.57 12.35
N GLN A 85 -8.52 -6.66 12.86
CA GLN A 85 -9.63 -7.29 12.17
C GLN A 85 -10.14 -6.50 10.96
N TYR A 86 -9.77 -5.21 10.86
CA TYR A 86 -10.32 -4.32 9.84
C TYR A 86 -9.52 -4.32 8.54
N ILE A 87 -8.26 -4.78 8.55
CA ILE A 87 -7.39 -4.88 7.37
C ILE A 87 -6.81 -6.29 7.25
N SER A 88 -6.76 -6.80 6.02
CA SER A 88 -6.07 -8.04 5.69
C SER A 88 -5.10 -7.73 4.57
N LEU A 89 -3.81 -7.94 4.81
CA LEU A 89 -2.75 -7.73 3.85
C LEU A 89 -2.59 -8.97 2.97
N THR A 90 -2.34 -8.74 1.69
CA THR A 90 -2.04 -9.80 0.72
C THR A 90 -0.56 -9.76 0.35
N LYS A 91 -0.03 -10.91 -0.10
CA LYS A 91 1.32 -11.00 -0.66
C LYS A 91 1.22 -11.04 -2.18
N GLU A 92 1.97 -10.18 -2.84
CA GLU A 92 2.17 -10.27 -4.28
C GLU A 92 3.04 -11.48 -4.63
N LYS A 93 2.79 -12.09 -5.79
CA LYS A 93 3.58 -13.23 -6.28
C LYS A 93 4.75 -12.73 -7.12
N LEU A 94 5.89 -13.38 -6.99
CA LEU A 94 7.02 -13.18 -7.88
C LEU A 94 6.64 -13.63 -9.30
N CYS A 95 7.02 -12.84 -10.30
CA CYS A 95 6.90 -13.18 -11.71
C CYS A 95 8.29 -13.07 -12.34
N GLU A 96 8.82 -14.19 -12.84
CA GLU A 96 10.18 -14.24 -13.41
C GLU A 96 11.25 -13.64 -12.47
N SER A 97 11.13 -13.91 -11.17
CA SER A 97 12.00 -13.36 -10.10
C SER A 97 11.87 -11.85 -9.84
N TRP A 98 10.92 -11.17 -10.47
CA TRP A 98 10.58 -9.77 -10.21
C TRP A 98 9.32 -9.66 -9.33
N LEU A 99 9.38 -8.75 -8.35
CA LEU A 99 8.27 -8.36 -7.49
C LEU A 99 7.79 -6.95 -7.90
N PRO A 100 6.53 -6.79 -8.35
CA PRO A 100 5.97 -5.46 -8.56
C PRO A 100 5.86 -4.66 -7.26
N TYR A 101 6.29 -3.40 -7.28
CA TYR A 101 6.17 -2.47 -6.16
C TYR A 101 6.10 -1.02 -6.65
N VAL A 102 5.00 -0.31 -6.41
CA VAL A 102 4.81 1.14 -6.67
C VAL A 102 5.45 1.64 -7.99
N ASN A 103 4.86 1.29 -9.14
CA ASN A 103 5.39 1.63 -10.48
C ASN A 103 6.83 1.14 -10.78
N THR A 104 7.36 0.24 -9.98
CA THR A 104 8.66 -0.40 -10.18
C THR A 104 8.54 -1.92 -10.08
N GLN A 105 9.59 -2.60 -10.50
CA GLN A 105 9.82 -4.02 -10.24
C GLN A 105 11.14 -4.16 -9.50
N LEU A 106 11.11 -5.00 -8.47
CA LEU A 106 12.23 -5.30 -7.59
C LEU A 106 12.71 -6.72 -7.85
N MET A 107 14.02 -6.92 -7.96
CA MET A 107 14.64 -8.25 -8.00
C MET A 107 15.83 -8.25 -7.06
N LEU A 108 15.89 -9.25 -6.18
CA LEU A 108 17.03 -9.45 -5.30
C LEU A 108 17.94 -10.52 -5.91
N ALA A 109 19.18 -10.16 -6.23
CA ALA A 109 20.18 -11.09 -6.76
C ALA A 109 21.56 -10.77 -6.18
N HIS A 110 22.26 -11.77 -5.66
CA HIS A 110 23.62 -11.62 -5.08
C HIS A 110 23.70 -10.46 -4.08
N ASP A 111 22.76 -10.41 -3.13
CA ASP A 111 22.63 -9.34 -2.13
C ASP A 111 22.47 -7.92 -2.68
N THR A 112 22.19 -7.79 -3.98
CA THR A 112 21.94 -6.53 -4.66
C THR A 112 20.48 -6.41 -5.05
N LEU A 113 19.86 -5.28 -4.70
CA LEU A 113 18.50 -4.94 -5.10
C LEU A 113 18.51 -4.25 -6.46
N HIS A 114 18.01 -4.93 -7.48
CA HIS A 114 17.77 -4.36 -8.80
C HIS A 114 16.36 -3.75 -8.86
N VAL A 115 16.29 -2.51 -9.35
CA VAL A 115 15.04 -1.77 -9.50
C VAL A 115 14.92 -1.31 -10.94
N LYS A 116 13.75 -1.53 -11.55
CA LYS A 116 13.42 -0.98 -12.87
C LYS A 116 12.01 -0.39 -12.87
N TRP A 117 11.78 0.59 -13.73
CA TRP A 117 10.43 1.10 -13.98
C TRP A 117 9.54 -0.01 -14.54
N TYR A 118 8.35 -0.14 -13.97
CA TYR A 118 7.37 -1.14 -14.39
C TYR A 118 5.97 -0.60 -14.20
N ARG A 119 5.18 -0.67 -15.27
CA ARG A 119 3.76 -0.34 -15.21
C ARG A 119 2.97 -1.63 -15.29
N LYS A 120 2.33 -2.02 -14.19
CA LYS A 120 1.39 -3.15 -14.19
C LYS A 120 0.30 -2.86 -15.20
N GLU A 121 -0.01 -3.83 -16.04
CA GLU A 121 -1.14 -3.69 -16.96
C GLU A 121 -2.40 -3.40 -16.14
N SER A 122 -3.06 -2.28 -16.44
CA SER A 122 -4.32 -1.95 -15.77
C SER A 122 -5.35 -3.00 -16.15
N SER A 123 -6.06 -3.57 -15.18
CA SER A 123 -7.34 -4.21 -15.46
C SER A 123 -8.19 -3.22 -16.26
N LYS A 124 -8.76 -3.66 -17.37
CA LYS A 124 -9.47 -2.82 -18.35
C LYS A 124 -10.70 -2.14 -17.73
N SER A 125 -10.53 -1.06 -16.96
CA SER A 125 -11.60 -0.16 -16.49
C SER A 125 -11.07 0.94 -15.55
N SER A 126 -10.19 1.83 -16.03
CA SER A 126 -10.05 3.14 -15.37
C SER A 126 -9.97 4.26 -16.41
N PRO A 127 -11.03 5.08 -16.55
CA PRO A 127 -11.10 6.13 -17.59
C PRO A 127 -10.12 7.30 -17.36
N TYR A 128 -9.39 7.32 -16.24
CA TYR A 128 -8.49 8.43 -15.88
C TYR A 128 -7.08 8.34 -16.47
N THR A 129 -6.78 7.36 -17.34
CA THR A 129 -5.38 7.07 -17.74
C THR A 129 -4.98 7.49 -19.16
N ARG A 130 -5.75 8.32 -19.87
CA ARG A 130 -5.28 8.93 -21.12
C ARG A 130 -4.71 10.33 -20.89
N ALA A 131 -3.41 10.38 -20.61
CA ALA A 131 -2.56 11.41 -21.18
C ALA A 131 -1.44 10.69 -21.94
N PRO A 132 -1.34 10.83 -23.27
CA PRO A 132 -0.21 10.28 -24.02
C PRO A 132 1.08 10.99 -23.58
N PRO A 133 2.22 10.27 -23.53
CA PRO A 133 3.50 10.91 -23.27
C PRO A 133 3.76 11.95 -24.35
N THR A 134 3.92 13.19 -23.93
CA THR A 134 4.41 14.28 -24.78
C THR A 134 5.85 13.91 -25.15
N GLN A 135 6.07 13.44 -26.38
CA GLN A 135 7.40 13.48 -26.96
C GLN A 135 7.76 14.97 -27.09
N ARG A 136 8.69 15.44 -26.27
CA ARG A 136 9.36 16.71 -26.51
C ARG A 136 10.68 16.45 -27.25
N PRO A 137 11.07 17.36 -28.16
CA PRO A 137 12.22 17.21 -29.05
C PRO A 137 13.54 17.11 -28.30
#